data_AF-A0A2V9ATV7-F1
#
_entry.id   AF-A0A2V9ATV7-F1
#
_cell.length_a   1.000
_cell.length_b   1.000
_cell.length_c   1.000
_cell.angle_alpha   90.00
_cell.angle_beta   90.00
_cell.angle_gamma   90.00
#
_symmetry.space_group_name_H-M   'P 1'
#
loop_
_entity.id
_entity.type
_entity.pdbx_description
1 polymer ?
#
loop_
_entity_poly.entity_id
_entity_poly.type
_entity_poly.pdbx_seq_one_letter_code
_entity_poly.pdbx_strand_id
1 'polypeptide(L)'
;MKALKWETIGGIPLTPAVQKFWRPVLSKALRLPFAARVPLNQTTFYVTTRRYRLNRVWGTFYLCFNPRQQVDLRGSRREEIAQAQQRLREGKTIKSGLEKFFHARGELLSNVLHQAEEFDGYSCIFSTRPRPKAELVRLYFDKDVVEKAFRSLKGVVRESWKEQNLAAKGSRHGCSEGSFGAS
;
A
#
# COMPACT_ATOMS: atom_id res chain seq x y z
N MET A 1 -20.88 33.49 9.54
CA MET A 1 -20.54 32.24 8.83
C MET A 1 -20.50 31.08 9.82
N LYS A 2 -21.44 30.13 9.74
CA LYS A 2 -21.39 28.89 10.52
C LYS A 2 -20.19 28.08 10.03
N ALA A 3 -19.15 27.97 10.85
CA ALA A 3 -18.04 27.04 10.60
C ALA A 3 -18.63 25.63 10.57
N LEU A 4 -18.75 25.05 9.39
CA LEU A 4 -19.16 23.67 9.27
C LEU A 4 -18.14 22.83 10.03
N LYS A 5 -18.57 22.25 11.15
CA LYS A 5 -17.77 21.41 12.05
C LYS A 5 -17.56 20.02 11.42
N TRP A 6 -17.03 19.94 10.20
CA TRP A 6 -16.76 18.67 9.53
C TRP A 6 -15.71 17.89 10.33
N GLU A 7 -16.14 16.81 10.97
CA GLU A 7 -15.21 15.83 11.51
C GLU A 7 -14.58 15.07 10.34
N THR A 8 -13.26 15.07 10.26
CA THR A 8 -12.54 14.38 9.18
C THR A 8 -11.64 13.34 9.78
N ILE A 9 -11.72 12.12 9.25
CA ILE A 9 -10.77 11.03 9.46
C ILE A 9 -10.20 10.67 8.10
N GLY A 10 -8.88 10.57 7.99
CA GLY A 10 -8.24 10.26 6.72
C GLY A 10 -6.87 9.60 6.86
N GLY A 11 -6.54 8.75 5.90
CA GLY A 11 -5.23 8.13 5.79
C GLY A 11 -4.19 9.14 5.34
N ILE A 12 -3.03 9.13 5.98
CA ILE A 12 -1.90 9.98 5.62
C ILE A 12 -0.78 9.09 5.09
N PRO A 13 -0.24 9.37 3.89
CA PRO A 13 0.88 8.60 3.35
C PRO A 13 2.12 8.77 4.23
N LEU A 14 2.88 7.67 4.39
CA LEU A 14 4.16 7.63 5.10
C LEU A 14 5.28 8.28 4.27
N THR A 15 5.13 9.56 3.96
CA THR A 15 6.16 10.39 3.32
C THR A 15 7.39 10.52 4.22
N PRO A 16 8.59 10.87 3.70
CA PRO A 16 9.79 11.05 4.52
C PRO A 16 9.60 12.00 5.72
N ALA A 17 8.79 13.07 5.56
CA ALA A 17 8.46 13.99 6.64
C ALA A 17 7.62 13.33 7.75
N VAL A 18 6.61 12.54 7.36
CA VAL A 18 5.75 11.79 8.28
C VAL A 18 6.54 10.68 8.98
N GLN A 19 7.42 9.99 8.25
CA GLN A 19 8.32 9.00 8.82
C GLN A 19 9.25 9.63 9.87
N LYS A 20 9.91 10.74 9.53
CA LYS A 20 10.76 11.50 10.45
C LYS A 20 10.00 11.93 11.70
N PHE A 21 8.74 12.35 11.57
CA PHE A 21 7.89 12.68 12.71
C PHE A 21 7.68 11.47 13.63
N TRP A 22 7.46 10.26 13.11
CA TRP A 22 7.16 9.06 13.90
C TRP A 22 8.37 8.29 14.43
N ARG A 23 9.54 8.41 13.79
CA ARG A 23 10.79 7.70 14.20
C ARG A 23 11.09 7.75 15.71
N PRO A 24 10.97 8.88 16.42
CA PRO A 24 11.22 8.94 17.87
C PRO A 24 10.30 8.05 18.71
N VAL A 25 9.19 7.57 18.14
CA VAL A 25 8.18 6.74 18.80
C VAL A 25 8.31 5.27 18.41
N LEU A 26 8.90 4.95 17.25
CA LEU A 26 9.06 3.58 16.78
C LEU A 26 9.87 2.71 17.74
N SER A 27 10.94 3.27 18.33
CA SER A 27 11.76 2.58 19.34
C SER A 27 10.97 2.21 20.61
N LYS A 28 9.91 2.98 20.93
CA LYS A 28 8.98 2.68 22.03
C LYS A 28 7.85 1.74 21.60
N ALA A 29 7.45 1.80 20.33
CA ALA A 29 6.38 0.96 19.76
C ALA A 29 6.78 -0.52 19.64
N LEU A 30 8.08 -0.84 19.53
CA LEU A 30 8.59 -2.22 19.59
C LEU A 30 8.16 -2.97 20.87
N ARG A 31 7.84 -2.25 21.95
CA ARG A 31 7.37 -2.85 23.21
C ARG A 31 5.90 -3.27 23.18
N LEU A 32 5.19 -3.04 22.06
CA LEU A 32 3.80 -3.45 21.78
C LEU A 32 2.92 -3.51 23.05
N PRO A 33 2.77 -2.38 23.79
CA PRO A 33 2.15 -2.42 25.10
C PRO A 33 0.70 -2.89 24.97
N PHE A 34 0.26 -3.74 25.89
CA PHE A 34 -1.09 -4.32 25.86
C PHE A 34 -2.19 -3.25 25.81
N ALA A 35 -2.01 -2.13 26.51
CA ALA A 35 -2.93 -0.99 26.48
C ALA A 35 -3.06 -0.29 25.11
N ALA A 36 -2.16 -0.55 24.16
CA ALA A 36 -2.24 -0.06 22.79
C ALA A 36 -2.92 -1.07 21.84
N ARG A 37 -3.22 -2.29 22.32
CA ARG A 37 -3.81 -3.38 21.54
C ARG A 37 -5.25 -3.06 21.17
N VAL A 38 -5.55 -3.16 19.89
CA VAL A 38 -6.89 -2.99 19.31
C VAL A 38 -7.17 -4.17 18.40
N PRO A 39 -7.99 -5.15 18.83
CA PRO A 39 -8.42 -6.23 17.95
C PRO A 39 -9.38 -5.70 16.88
N LEU A 40 -9.22 -6.17 15.65
CA LEU A 40 -10.16 -5.92 14.56
C LEU A 40 -10.23 -7.17 13.67
N ASN A 41 -11.40 -7.80 13.60
CA ASN A 41 -11.61 -9.04 12.85
C ASN A 41 -10.54 -10.09 13.20
N GLN A 42 -9.83 -10.64 12.20
CA GLN A 42 -8.76 -11.63 12.37
C GLN A 42 -7.37 -11.01 12.55
N THR A 43 -7.27 -9.72 12.86
CA THR A 43 -6.00 -9.02 13.07
C THR A 43 -6.00 -8.19 14.35
N THR A 44 -4.82 -7.74 14.74
CA THR A 44 -4.61 -6.90 15.92
C THR A 44 -3.72 -5.74 15.54
N PHE A 45 -4.19 -4.54 15.87
CA PHE A 45 -3.42 -3.31 15.71
C PHE A 45 -2.83 -2.88 17.05
N TYR A 46 -1.67 -2.25 17.00
CA TYR A 46 -1.10 -1.50 18.11
C TYR A 46 -1.09 -0.02 17.76
N VAL A 47 -1.82 0.79 18.54
CA VAL A 47 -2.10 2.17 18.18
C VAL A 47 -1.48 3.14 19.19
N THR A 48 -0.62 4.02 18.68
CA THR A 48 -0.08 5.17 19.42
C THR A 48 -0.53 6.48 18.80
N THR A 49 -0.59 7.54 19.59
CA THR A 49 -1.21 8.81 19.20
C THR A 49 -0.34 10.00 19.56
N ARG A 50 -0.29 11.00 18.68
CA ARG A 50 0.37 12.29 18.94
C ARG A 50 -0.43 13.44 18.33
N ARG A 51 -0.27 14.63 18.91
CA ARG A 51 -0.75 15.87 18.28
C ARG A 51 0.04 16.12 16.99
N TYR A 52 -0.66 16.50 15.94
CA TYR A 52 -0.07 16.78 14.63
C TYR A 52 -0.82 17.91 13.96
N ARG A 53 -0.11 18.69 13.15
CA ARG A 53 -0.69 19.73 12.33
C ARG A 53 -0.62 19.29 10.87
N LEU A 54 -1.77 18.99 10.29
CA LEU A 54 -1.88 18.71 8.88
C LEU A 54 -2.25 20.02 8.17
N ASN A 55 -1.30 20.56 7.40
CA ASN A 55 -1.40 21.90 6.80
C ASN A 55 -1.64 22.99 7.86
N ARG A 56 -2.88 23.49 7.98
CA ARG A 56 -3.28 24.53 8.94
C ARG A 56 -4.20 24.01 10.05
N VAL A 57 -4.50 22.71 10.05
CA VAL A 57 -5.47 22.11 10.97
C VAL A 57 -4.75 21.24 12.00
N TRP A 58 -4.98 21.54 13.28
CA TRP A 58 -4.54 20.70 14.37
C TRP A 58 -5.47 19.50 14.55
N GLY A 59 -4.88 18.36 14.88
CA GLY A 59 -5.64 17.15 15.18
C GLY A 59 -4.81 16.11 15.90
N THR A 60 -5.40 14.93 15.98
CA THR A 60 -4.77 13.74 16.54
C THR A 60 -4.30 12.86 15.40
N PHE A 61 -3.04 12.44 15.47
CA PHE A 61 -2.42 11.57 14.51
C PHE A 61 -2.15 10.22 15.15
N TYR A 62 -2.62 9.17 14.48
CA TYR A 62 -2.61 7.80 14.93
C TYR A 62 -1.62 7.03 14.08
N LEU A 63 -0.71 6.32 14.74
CA LEU A 63 0.16 5.35 14.11
C LEU A 63 -0.36 3.96 14.50
N CYS A 64 -0.88 3.24 13.51
CA CYS A 64 -1.47 1.91 13.65
C CYS A 64 -0.49 0.88 13.10
N PHE A 65 0.01 0.01 13.97
CA PHE A 65 0.91 -1.07 13.59
C PHE A 65 0.16 -2.39 13.50
N ASN A 66 0.29 -3.09 12.37
CA ASN A 66 -0.23 -4.44 12.13
C ASN A 66 0.96 -5.42 11.99
N PRO A 67 1.26 -6.24 13.02
CA PRO A 67 2.39 -7.16 12.98
C PRO A 67 2.28 -8.21 11.88
N ARG A 68 1.07 -8.72 11.61
CA ARG A 68 0.85 -9.73 10.56
C ARG A 68 1.21 -9.15 9.20
N GLN A 69 0.68 -7.96 8.90
CA GLN A 69 0.97 -7.27 7.65
C GLN A 69 2.47 -6.92 7.50
N GLN A 70 3.17 -6.61 8.60
CA GLN A 70 4.61 -6.38 8.55
C GLN A 70 5.36 -7.64 8.09
N VAL A 71 5.04 -8.80 8.66
CA VAL A 71 5.67 -10.07 8.28
C VAL A 71 5.42 -10.37 6.81
N ASP A 72 4.17 -10.24 6.36
CA ASP A 72 3.78 -10.51 4.96
C ASP A 72 4.53 -9.60 3.97
N LEU A 73 4.57 -8.28 4.25
CA LEU A 73 5.26 -7.31 3.40
C LEU A 73 6.78 -7.53 3.36
N ARG A 74 7.39 -7.86 4.51
CA ARG A 74 8.82 -8.17 4.57
C ARG A 74 9.15 -9.44 3.80
N GLY A 75 8.35 -10.49 3.98
CA GLY A 75 8.51 -11.76 3.26
C GLY A 75 8.45 -11.54 1.75
N SER A 76 7.39 -10.88 1.27
CA SER A 76 7.22 -10.58 -0.15
C SER A 76 8.37 -9.75 -0.73
N ARG A 77 8.82 -8.70 -0.03
CA ARG A 77 9.94 -7.87 -0.50
C ARG A 77 11.25 -8.65 -0.55
N ARG A 78 11.55 -9.42 0.49
CA ARG A 78 12.80 -10.19 0.57
C ARG A 78 12.86 -11.27 -0.50
N GLU A 79 11.73 -11.92 -0.79
CA GLU A 79 11.61 -12.87 -1.90
C GLU A 79 11.88 -12.18 -3.25
N GLU A 80 11.26 -11.03 -3.51
CA GLU A 80 11.48 -10.27 -4.76
C GLU A 80 12.94 -9.81 -4.90
N ILE A 81 13.58 -9.40 -3.80
CA ILE A 81 15.01 -9.05 -3.77
C ILE A 81 15.90 -10.27 -3.98
N ALA A 82 15.59 -11.42 -3.37
CA ALA A 82 16.36 -12.66 -3.55
C ALA A 82 16.34 -13.10 -5.03
N GLN A 83 15.16 -13.06 -5.67
CA GLN A 83 15.02 -13.36 -7.10
C GLN A 83 15.80 -12.37 -7.96
N ALA A 84 15.75 -11.07 -7.65
CA ALA A 84 16.53 -10.06 -8.36
C ALA A 84 18.05 -10.29 -8.21
N GLN A 85 18.51 -10.65 -7.01
CA GLN A 85 19.92 -10.95 -6.77
C GLN A 85 20.40 -12.15 -7.60
N GLN A 86 19.60 -13.21 -7.65
CA GLN A 86 19.91 -14.39 -8.47
C GLN A 86 20.00 -14.03 -9.96
N ARG A 87 19.08 -13.22 -10.47
CA ARG A 87 19.13 -12.73 -11.87
C ARG A 87 20.37 -11.90 -12.16
N LEU A 88 20.79 -11.04 -11.24
CA LEU A 88 22.03 -10.26 -11.40
C LEU A 88 23.26 -11.17 -11.48
N ARG A 89 23.33 -12.24 -10.68
CA ARG A 89 24.42 -13.24 -10.75
C ARG A 89 24.45 -13.98 -12.08
N GLU A 90 23.29 -14.18 -12.70
CA GLU A 90 23.15 -14.78 -14.03
C GLU A 90 23.40 -13.77 -15.18
N GLY A 91 23.77 -12.52 -14.88
CA GLY A 91 23.98 -11.46 -15.88
C GLY A 91 22.69 -10.95 -16.53
N LYS A 92 21.52 -11.24 -15.93
CA LYS A 92 20.21 -10.84 -16.45
C LYS A 92 19.78 -9.50 -15.87
N THR A 93 18.91 -8.81 -16.61
CA THR A 93 18.25 -7.59 -16.12
C THR A 93 17.24 -7.91 -15.00
N ILE A 94 17.01 -6.92 -14.14
CA ILE A 94 16.04 -6.99 -13.04
C ILE A 94 14.89 -5.99 -13.26
N LYS A 95 13.84 -6.11 -12.47
CA LYS A 95 12.68 -5.21 -12.50
C LYS A 95 13.07 -3.81 -12.04
N SER A 96 12.52 -2.81 -12.74
CA SER A 96 12.69 -1.39 -12.39
C SER A 96 12.27 -1.10 -10.94
N GLY A 97 13.12 -0.37 -10.23
CA GLY A 97 12.96 0.05 -8.85
C GLY A 97 13.66 -0.87 -7.84
N LEU A 98 14.13 -2.05 -8.24
CA LEU A 98 14.90 -2.96 -7.38
C LEU A 98 16.40 -2.64 -7.37
N GLU A 99 16.89 -1.90 -8.36
CA GLU A 99 18.31 -1.56 -8.52
C GLU A 99 18.85 -0.83 -7.28
N LYS A 100 18.03 0.00 -6.64
CA LYS A 100 18.38 0.74 -5.42
C LYS A 100 18.81 -0.16 -4.25
N PHE A 101 18.44 -1.44 -4.26
CA PHE A 101 18.81 -2.39 -3.23
C PHE A 101 20.16 -3.05 -3.49
N PHE A 102 20.81 -2.81 -4.62
CA PHE A 102 22.06 -3.47 -4.97
C PHE A 102 23.18 -2.47 -5.23
N HIS A 103 24.40 -2.86 -4.88
CA HIS A 103 25.60 -2.24 -5.42
C HIS A 103 25.77 -2.59 -6.91
N ALA A 104 26.66 -1.88 -7.60
CA ALA A 104 27.02 -2.17 -8.99
C ALA A 104 27.51 -3.61 -9.22
N ARG A 105 28.04 -4.28 -8.17
CA ARG A 105 28.48 -5.68 -8.20
C ARG A 105 27.35 -6.71 -7.95
N GLY A 106 26.10 -6.27 -7.78
CA GLY A 106 24.95 -7.14 -7.46
C GLY A 106 24.87 -7.59 -6.00
N GLU A 107 25.66 -6.98 -5.12
CA GLU A 107 25.64 -7.22 -3.67
C GLU A 107 24.50 -6.42 -3.01
N LEU A 108 23.78 -7.03 -2.07
CA LEU A 108 22.66 -6.40 -1.38
C LEU A 108 23.11 -5.26 -0.44
N LEU A 109 22.45 -4.12 -0.56
CA LEU A 109 22.54 -2.98 0.35
C LEU A 109 21.63 -3.18 1.57
N SER A 110 22.14 -3.86 2.61
CA SER A 110 21.37 -4.17 3.82
C SER A 110 20.75 -2.94 4.50
N ASN A 111 21.45 -1.80 4.49
CA ASN A 111 20.95 -0.54 5.03
C ASN A 111 19.71 -0.02 4.27
N VAL A 112 19.69 -0.13 2.94
CA VAL A 112 18.55 0.30 2.11
C VAL A 112 17.37 -0.64 2.32
N LEU A 113 17.62 -1.94 2.46
CA LEU A 113 16.60 -2.92 2.83
C LEU A 113 15.96 -2.56 4.19
N HIS A 114 16.79 -2.35 5.22
CA HIS A 114 16.30 -2.00 6.56
C HIS A 114 15.48 -0.69 6.56
N GLN A 115 15.90 0.31 5.78
CA GLN A 115 15.14 1.56 5.63
C GLN A 115 13.78 1.34 4.96
N ALA A 116 13.73 0.48 3.93
CA ALA A 116 12.47 0.13 3.27
C ALA A 116 11.52 -0.67 4.18
N GLU A 117 12.08 -1.47 5.10
CA GLU A 117 11.33 -2.30 6.05
C GLU A 117 10.93 -1.58 7.35
N GLU A 118 11.45 -0.37 7.59
CA GLU A 118 11.30 0.38 8.84
C GLU A 118 9.81 0.61 9.19
N PHE A 119 9.01 0.94 8.18
CA PHE A 119 7.59 1.28 8.33
C PHE A 119 6.65 0.21 7.77
N ASP A 120 7.13 -1.00 7.53
CA ASP A 120 6.25 -2.11 7.12
C ASP A 120 5.21 -2.43 8.19
N GLY A 121 3.98 -2.63 7.73
CA GLY A 121 2.82 -2.90 8.59
C GLY A 121 2.32 -1.66 9.33
N TYR A 122 2.86 -0.47 9.09
CA TYR A 122 2.36 0.77 9.67
C TYR A 122 1.37 1.48 8.75
N SER A 123 0.34 2.04 9.35
CA SER A 123 -0.61 2.95 8.72
C SER A 123 -0.79 4.20 9.58
N CYS A 124 -0.93 5.35 8.92
CA CYS A 124 -1.07 6.64 9.58
C CYS A 124 -2.48 7.20 9.33
N ILE A 125 -3.18 7.56 10.39
CA ILE A 125 -4.54 8.11 10.31
C ILE A 125 -4.58 9.44 11.03
N PHE A 126 -5.06 10.48 10.37
CA PHE A 126 -5.31 11.79 10.97
C PHE A 126 -6.80 11.96 11.28
N SER A 127 -7.10 12.52 12.44
CA SER A 127 -8.45 12.94 12.82
C SER A 127 -8.44 14.36 13.37
N THR A 128 -9.39 15.19 12.92
CA THR A 128 -9.54 16.57 13.43
C THR A 128 -10.00 16.63 14.89
N ARG A 129 -10.56 15.53 15.41
CA ARG A 129 -10.91 15.35 16.84
C ARG A 129 -10.28 14.10 17.42
N PRO A 130 -9.86 14.11 18.70
CA PRO A 130 -9.47 12.89 19.38
C PRO A 130 -10.64 11.89 19.40
N ARG A 131 -10.30 10.64 19.09
CA ARG A 131 -11.19 9.47 19.14
C ARG A 131 -10.55 8.33 19.93
N PRO A 132 -11.37 7.49 20.57
CA PRO A 132 -10.93 6.20 21.08
C PRO A 132 -10.24 5.38 19.99
N LYS A 133 -9.13 4.70 20.34
CA LYS A 133 -8.31 3.93 19.38
C LYS A 133 -9.11 2.83 18.69
N ALA A 134 -9.96 2.13 19.44
CA ALA A 134 -10.82 1.07 18.92
C ALA A 134 -11.84 1.57 17.90
N GLU A 135 -12.49 2.70 18.20
CA GLU A 135 -13.43 3.35 17.29
C GLU A 135 -12.73 3.78 15.99
N LEU A 136 -11.57 4.44 16.09
CA LEU A 136 -10.83 4.91 14.93
C LEU A 136 -10.37 3.76 14.02
N VAL A 137 -9.84 2.68 14.60
CA VAL A 137 -9.42 1.50 13.85
C VAL A 137 -10.60 0.87 13.11
N ARG A 138 -11.75 0.71 13.77
CA ARG A 138 -12.98 0.22 13.12
C ARG A 138 -13.42 1.12 11.98
N LEU A 139 -13.64 2.42 12.25
CA LEU A 139 -14.12 3.38 11.26
C LEU A 139 -13.22 3.46 10.02
N TYR A 140 -11.91 3.41 10.20
CA TYR A 140 -10.97 3.52 9.10
C TYR A 140 -10.81 2.19 8.34
N PHE A 141 -10.50 1.11 9.05
CA PHE A 141 -10.12 -0.16 8.40
C PHE A 141 -11.32 -1.03 8.00
N ASP A 142 -12.47 -0.95 8.68
CA ASP A 142 -13.68 -1.64 8.20
C ASP A 142 -14.21 -0.97 6.92
N LYS A 143 -14.12 0.38 6.84
CA LYS A 143 -14.47 1.12 5.62
C LYS A 143 -13.48 0.86 4.48
N ASP A 144 -12.18 0.73 4.80
CA ASP A 144 -11.12 0.45 3.81
C ASP A 144 -11.27 -0.95 3.17
N VAL A 145 -11.86 -1.92 3.87
CA VAL A 145 -12.26 -3.22 3.26
C VAL A 145 -13.30 -3.00 2.16
N VAL A 146 -14.33 -2.18 2.42
CA VAL A 146 -15.38 -1.89 1.44
C VAL A 146 -14.80 -1.14 0.23
N GLU A 147 -13.94 -0.14 0.44
CA GLU A 147 -13.31 0.59 -0.65
C GLU A 147 -12.33 -0.28 -1.46
N LYS A 148 -11.55 -1.16 -0.82
CA LYS A 148 -10.69 -2.12 -1.52
C LYS A 148 -11.50 -3.13 -2.31
N ALA A 149 -12.56 -3.69 -1.74
CA ALA A 149 -13.47 -4.58 -2.45
C ALA A 149 -14.08 -3.88 -3.67
N PHE A 150 -14.51 -2.62 -3.51
CA PHE A 150 -15.08 -1.83 -4.59
C PHE A 150 -14.07 -1.47 -5.68
N ARG A 151 -12.80 -1.20 -5.32
CA ARG A 151 -11.71 -0.99 -6.28
C ARG A 151 -11.36 -2.28 -7.04
N SER A 152 -11.33 -3.43 -6.37
CA SER A 152 -11.12 -4.74 -7.02
C SER A 152 -12.24 -5.05 -8.00
N LEU A 153 -13.50 -4.82 -7.61
CA LEU A 153 -14.66 -4.93 -8.50
C LEU A 153 -14.55 -4.01 -9.72
N LYS A 154 -14.16 -2.74 -9.52
CA LYS A 154 -13.93 -1.80 -10.64
C LYS A 154 -12.78 -2.22 -11.56
N GLY A 155 -11.74 -2.86 -11.02
CA GLY A 155 -10.62 -3.40 -11.80
C GLY A 155 -11.04 -4.55 -12.71
N VAL A 156 -11.82 -5.50 -12.18
CA VAL A 156 -12.35 -6.65 -12.94
C VAL A 156 -13.27 -6.20 -14.07
N VAL A 157 -14.14 -5.21 -13.82
CA VAL A 157 -14.99 -4.63 -14.87
C VAL A 157 -14.12 -4.01 -15.97
N ARG A 158 -13.00 -3.36 -15.63
CA ARG A 158 -12.15 -2.71 -16.63
C ARG A 158 -11.40 -3.68 -17.55
N GLU A 159 -11.01 -4.85 -17.04
CA GLU A 159 -10.37 -5.89 -17.85
C GLU A 159 -11.41 -6.67 -18.70
N SER A 160 -12.61 -6.93 -18.15
CA SER A 160 -13.73 -7.51 -18.92
C SER A 160 -14.16 -6.64 -20.12
N TRP A 161 -14.16 -5.31 -19.96
CA TRP A 161 -14.44 -4.39 -21.07
C TRP A 161 -13.32 -4.34 -22.13
N LYS A 162 -12.07 -4.67 -21.78
CA LYS A 162 -10.98 -4.78 -22.76
C LYS A 162 -11.07 -6.08 -23.55
N GLU A 163 -11.38 -7.20 -22.89
CA GLU A 163 -11.56 -8.50 -23.57
C GLU A 163 -12.72 -8.47 -24.57
N GLN A 164 -13.86 -7.86 -24.22
CA GLN A 164 -15.00 -7.72 -25.14
C GLN A 164 -14.70 -6.80 -26.33
N ASN A 165 -13.91 -5.74 -26.15
CA ASN A 165 -13.51 -4.85 -27.24
C ASN A 165 -12.39 -5.42 -28.13
N LEU A 166 -11.55 -6.32 -27.61
CA LEU A 166 -10.57 -7.08 -28.40
C LEU A 166 -11.26 -8.17 -29.23
N ALA A 167 -12.26 -8.87 -28.67
CA ALA A 167 -13.08 -9.84 -29.40
C ALA A 167 -13.88 -9.18 -30.55
N ALA A 168 -14.41 -7.97 -30.35
CA ALA A 168 -15.13 -7.23 -31.39
C ALA A 168 -14.24 -6.72 -32.55
N LYS A 169 -12.93 -6.54 -32.31
CA LYS A 169 -11.97 -6.13 -33.35
C LYS A 169 -11.39 -7.29 -34.17
N GLY A 170 -11.52 -8.54 -33.70
CA GLY A 170 -11.06 -9.73 -34.43
C GLY A 170 -12.02 -10.23 -35.53
N SER A 171 -13.24 -9.69 -35.63
CA SER A 171 -14.28 -10.21 -36.53
C SER A 171 -14.41 -9.45 -37.88
N ARG A 172 -13.48 -8.55 -38.22
CA ARG A 172 -13.47 -7.90 -39.54
C ARG A 172 -12.11 -8.07 -40.19
N HIS A 173 -11.80 -9.26 -40.70
CA HIS A 173 -10.90 -9.49 -41.84
C HIS A 173 -11.21 -10.89 -42.39
N GLY A 174 -12.07 -10.95 -43.40
CA GLY A 174 -12.54 -12.20 -44.00
C GLY A 174 -13.47 -11.93 -45.18
N CYS A 175 -12.98 -11.18 -46.16
CA CYS A 175 -13.56 -11.13 -47.52
C CYS A 175 -12.43 -10.74 -48.47
N SER A 176 -11.80 -11.73 -49.08
CA SER A 176 -10.94 -11.56 -50.25
C SER A 176 -11.54 -12.40 -51.39
N GLU A 177 -12.01 -11.67 -52.40
CA GLU A 177 -11.89 -11.94 -53.84
C GLU A 177 -12.38 -13.28 -54.40
N GLY A 178 -13.59 -13.24 -54.96
CA GLY A 178 -14.02 -14.15 -56.00
C GLY A 178 -13.51 -13.68 -57.36
N SER A 179 -12.52 -14.38 -57.91
CA SER A 179 -12.19 -14.34 -59.34
C SER A 179 -12.93 -15.48 -60.03
N PHE A 180 -13.90 -15.16 -60.89
CA PHE A 180 -14.49 -16.09 -61.85
C PHE A 180 -14.10 -15.62 -63.25
N GLY A 181 -13.26 -16.40 -63.92
CA GLY A 181 -13.07 -16.34 -65.36
C GLY A 181 -13.53 -17.67 -65.96
N ALA A 182 -14.35 -17.62 -67.00
CA ALA A 182 -14.39 -18.60 -68.08
C ALA A 182 -15.31 -18.09 -69.21
N SER A 183 -14.67 -17.96 -70.39
CA SER A 183 -15.21 -17.97 -71.76
C SER A 183 -16.07 -16.81 -72.26
#